data_AF-A0A257A2T0-F1
#
_entry.id   AF-A0A257A2T0-F1
#
_cell.length_a   1.000
_cell.length_b   1.000
_cell.length_c   1.000
_cell.angle_alpha   90.00
_cell.angle_beta   90.00
_cell.angle_gamma   90.00
#
_symmetry.space_group_name_H-M   'P 1'
#
loop_
_entity.id
_entity.type
_entity.pdbx_description
1 polymer ?
#
loop_
_entity_poly.entity_id
_entity_poly.type
_entity_poly.pdbx_seq_one_letter_code
_entity_poly.pdbx_strand_id
1 'polypeptide(L)'
;MSEKLEMFCYQCSQTAGGTGCTIKGVCGKEATVARLQDNLLLAVKGMSAYLYHARELGYTDDEIDAFIERAFYATFTNVNFDAEDFVKLAIEAGEMNLRTMRLLKKAHIETYGEPEPTEVKTGTVKGKGIIVTGHGLKALEELLKQTEGTGINVYTHSELLPAHG
;
A
#
# COMPACT_ATOMS: atom_id res chain seq x y z
N MET A 1 -13.95 32.21 -3.14
CA MET A 1 -13.89 31.31 -1.96
C MET A 1 -14.30 29.94 -2.45
N SER A 2 -13.43 28.94 -2.38
CA SER A 2 -13.86 27.55 -2.63
C SER A 2 -14.82 27.15 -1.52
N GLU A 3 -16.07 26.83 -1.83
CA GLU A 3 -16.97 26.20 -0.86
C GLU A 3 -16.32 24.92 -0.33
N LYS A 4 -16.42 24.71 0.98
CA LYS A 4 -15.90 23.51 1.64
C LYS A 4 -16.85 22.36 1.34
N LEU A 5 -16.38 21.38 0.58
CA LEU A 5 -17.15 20.16 0.28
C LEU A 5 -17.35 19.34 1.56
N GLU A 6 -18.57 18.83 1.79
CA GLU A 6 -18.84 17.91 2.90
C GLU A 6 -18.43 16.48 2.54
N MET A 7 -18.55 16.12 1.26
CA MET A 7 -18.08 14.87 0.66
C MET A 7 -17.71 15.05 -0.81
N PHE A 8 -17.15 14.03 -1.46
CA PHE A 8 -17.10 13.95 -2.91
C PHE A 8 -17.22 12.49 -3.36
N CYS A 9 -18.35 12.13 -3.99
CA CYS A 9 -18.57 10.78 -4.49
C CYS A 9 -19.23 10.81 -5.87
N TYR A 10 -18.62 10.13 -6.84
CA TYR A 10 -19.04 10.11 -8.25
C TYR A 10 -19.12 8.70 -8.86
N GLN A 11 -19.10 7.64 -8.04
CA GLN A 11 -18.91 6.28 -8.52
C GLN A 11 -20.11 5.69 -9.29
N CYS A 12 -21.30 6.26 -9.14
CA CYS A 12 -22.52 5.73 -9.76
C CYS A 12 -23.07 6.66 -10.84
N SER A 13 -23.84 6.08 -11.77
CA SER A 13 -24.46 6.80 -12.89
C SER A 13 -25.45 7.89 -12.45
N GLN A 14 -25.95 7.83 -11.22
CA GLN A 14 -26.92 8.77 -10.66
C GLN A 14 -26.27 9.90 -9.84
N THR A 15 -24.96 10.09 -9.91
CA THR A 15 -24.27 11.17 -9.18
C THR A 15 -24.87 12.54 -9.50
N ALA A 16 -24.91 13.44 -8.52
CA ALA A 16 -25.58 14.74 -8.64
C ALA A 16 -25.03 15.53 -9.85
N GLY A 17 -25.93 16.00 -10.71
CA GLY A 17 -25.58 16.75 -11.93
C GLY A 17 -24.72 15.99 -12.94
N GLY A 18 -24.55 14.67 -12.79
CA GLY A 18 -23.60 13.89 -13.60
C GLY A 18 -22.13 14.20 -13.30
N THR A 19 -21.83 14.91 -12.20
CA THR A 19 -20.46 15.34 -11.85
C THR A 19 -19.97 14.78 -10.52
N GLY A 20 -20.76 14.86 -9.45
CA GLY A 20 -20.31 14.50 -8.11
C GLY A 20 -21.30 14.89 -7.02
N CYS A 21 -21.55 13.98 -6.08
CA CYS A 21 -22.30 14.29 -4.86
C CYS A 21 -21.38 14.99 -3.86
N THR A 22 -21.69 16.23 -3.48
CA THR A 22 -20.83 17.09 -2.64
C THR A 22 -21.34 17.39 -1.24
N ILE A 23 -22.65 17.20 -1.02
CA ILE A 23 -23.34 17.43 0.27
C ILE A 23 -23.89 16.09 0.78
N LYS A 24 -24.71 15.42 -0.03
CA LYS A 24 -25.27 14.09 0.23
C LYS A 24 -25.36 13.30 -1.07
N GLY A 25 -25.19 11.99 -0.99
CA GLY A 25 -25.36 11.08 -2.13
C GLY A 25 -26.80 11.04 -2.63
N VAL A 26 -27.01 11.05 -3.95
CA VAL A 26 -28.34 10.79 -4.55
C VAL A 26 -28.89 9.42 -4.11
N CYS A 27 -28.01 8.45 -3.85
CA CYS A 27 -28.35 7.14 -3.29
C CYS A 27 -28.71 7.15 -1.79
N GLY A 28 -28.74 8.33 -1.13
CA GLY A 28 -29.01 8.45 0.29
C GLY A 28 -27.78 8.41 1.21
N LYS A 29 -26.56 8.21 0.66
CA LYS A 29 -25.32 8.16 1.46
C LYS A 29 -25.01 9.52 2.11
N GLU A 30 -24.96 9.54 3.43
CA GLU A 30 -24.56 10.72 4.21
C GLU A 30 -23.07 11.03 4.05
N ALA A 31 -22.70 12.31 4.17
CA ALA A 31 -21.31 12.77 4.02
C ALA A 31 -20.34 12.03 4.97
N THR A 32 -20.76 11.77 6.21
CA THR A 32 -19.96 11.01 7.19
C THR A 32 -19.62 9.61 6.68
N VAL A 33 -20.61 8.88 6.16
CA VAL A 33 -20.41 7.53 5.61
C VAL A 33 -19.50 7.56 4.39
N ALA A 34 -19.68 8.56 3.51
CA ALA A 34 -18.79 8.73 2.36
C ALA A 34 -17.32 8.89 2.78
N ARG A 35 -17.04 9.73 3.79
CA ARG A 35 -15.68 9.94 4.30
C ARG A 35 -15.11 8.73 5.01
N LEU A 36 -15.95 7.95 5.69
CA LEU A 36 -15.54 6.68 6.30
C LEU A 36 -15.16 5.64 5.23
N GLN A 37 -15.92 5.56 4.13
CA GLN A 37 -15.55 4.75 2.96
C GLN A 37 -14.22 5.21 2.36
N ASP A 38 -14.00 6.52 2.20
CA ASP A 38 -12.73 7.06 1.70
C ASP A 38 -11.54 6.67 2.59
N ASN A 39 -11.70 6.79 3.91
CA ASN A 39 -10.68 6.39 4.89
C ASN A 39 -10.38 4.88 4.82
N LEU A 40 -11.41 4.04 4.71
CA LEU A 40 -11.23 2.59 4.57
C LEU A 40 -10.45 2.25 3.30
N LEU A 41 -10.79 2.88 2.16
CA LEU A 41 -10.05 2.68 0.91
C LEU A 41 -8.61 3.19 0.98
N LEU A 42 -8.35 4.27 1.72
CA LEU A 42 -6.99 4.75 1.96
C LEU A 42 -6.18 3.73 2.78
N ALA A 43 -6.77 3.15 3.83
CA ALA A 43 -6.13 2.11 4.63
C ALA A 43 -5.83 0.85 3.78
N VAL A 44 -6.79 0.41 2.96
CA VAL A 44 -6.62 -0.73 2.04
C VAL A 44 -5.49 -0.48 1.04
N LYS A 45 -5.37 0.74 0.49
CA LYS A 45 -4.25 1.11 -0.40
C LYS A 45 -2.90 1.05 0.33
N GLY A 46 -2.82 1.57 1.56
CA GLY A 46 -1.61 1.53 2.37
C GLY A 46 -1.16 0.09 2.65
N MET A 47 -2.09 -0.76 3.08
CA MET A 47 -1.82 -2.18 3.30
C MET A 47 -1.39 -2.90 2.01
N SER A 48 -2.05 -2.62 0.88
CA SER A 48 -1.72 -3.21 -0.42
C SER A 48 -0.30 -2.89 -0.89
N ALA A 49 0.27 -1.74 -0.48
CA ALA A 49 1.65 -1.38 -0.82
C ALA A 49 2.66 -2.35 -0.20
N TYR A 50 2.44 -2.82 1.04
CA TYR A 50 3.27 -3.84 1.67
C TYR A 50 2.99 -5.24 1.12
N LEU A 51 1.71 -5.56 0.91
CA LEU A 51 1.29 -6.87 0.38
C LEU A 51 1.86 -7.12 -1.02
N TYR A 52 1.97 -6.07 -1.85
CA TYR A 52 2.60 -6.14 -3.17
C TYR A 52 4.03 -6.72 -3.08
N HIS A 53 4.87 -6.19 -2.20
CA HIS A 53 6.25 -6.66 -2.04
C HIS A 53 6.33 -8.09 -1.49
N ALA A 54 5.40 -8.49 -0.61
CA ALA A 54 5.35 -9.88 -0.14
C ALA A 54 4.99 -10.83 -1.29
N ARG A 55 4.03 -10.44 -2.13
CA ARG A 55 3.59 -11.22 -3.30
C ARG A 55 4.65 -11.32 -4.39
N GLU A 56 5.47 -10.29 -4.60
CA GLU A 56 6.63 -10.36 -5.51
C GLU A 56 7.62 -11.47 -5.11
N LEU A 57 7.64 -11.85 -3.84
CA LEU A 57 8.45 -12.95 -3.30
C LEU A 57 7.68 -14.27 -3.20
N GLY A 58 6.43 -14.33 -3.67
CA GLY A 58 5.59 -15.53 -3.67
C GLY A 58 4.79 -15.78 -2.39
N TYR A 59 4.68 -14.78 -1.49
CA TYR A 59 3.95 -14.91 -0.23
C TYR A 59 2.54 -14.32 -0.32
N THR A 60 1.56 -15.08 0.18
CA THR A 60 0.14 -14.70 0.23
C THR A 60 -0.48 -15.05 1.59
N ASP A 61 -1.63 -14.46 1.89
CA ASP A 61 -2.43 -14.76 3.08
C ASP A 61 -3.91 -14.53 2.78
N ASP A 62 -4.69 -15.62 2.80
CA ASP A 62 -6.09 -15.61 2.39
C ASP A 62 -6.98 -14.74 3.29
N GLU A 63 -6.61 -14.52 4.56
CA GLU A 63 -7.40 -13.65 5.44
C GLU A 63 -7.23 -12.16 5.08
N ILE A 64 -6.00 -11.77 4.69
CA ILE A 64 -5.74 -10.41 4.20
C ILE A 64 -6.53 -10.18 2.91
N ASP A 65 -6.49 -11.15 1.99
CA ASP A 65 -7.16 -11.08 0.70
C ASP A 65 -8.69 -11.00 0.88
N ALA A 66 -9.26 -11.87 1.72
CA ALA A 66 -10.68 -11.86 2.05
C ALA A 66 -11.11 -10.54 2.73
N PHE A 67 -10.26 -9.95 3.59
CA PHE A 67 -10.56 -8.64 4.16
C PHE A 67 -10.57 -7.54 3.10
N ILE A 68 -9.59 -7.52 2.19
CA ILE A 68 -9.54 -6.53 1.10
C ILE A 68 -10.82 -6.60 0.27
N GLU A 69 -11.25 -7.80 -0.13
CA GLU A 69 -12.49 -8.00 -0.88
C GLU A 69 -13.72 -7.47 -0.13
N ARG A 70 -13.86 -7.80 1.16
CA ARG A 70 -14.94 -7.29 2.00
C ARG A 70 -14.92 -5.77 2.13
N ALA A 71 -13.74 -5.19 2.36
CA ALA A 71 -13.58 -3.75 2.50
C ALA A 71 -13.99 -3.01 1.23
N PHE A 72 -13.59 -3.50 0.05
CA PHE A 72 -14.05 -2.95 -1.22
C PHE A 72 -15.56 -3.10 -1.39
N TYR A 73 -16.11 -4.29 -1.13
CA TYR A 73 -17.53 -4.56 -1.31
C TYR A 73 -18.41 -3.65 -0.44
N ALA A 74 -18.00 -3.40 0.82
CA ALA A 74 -18.69 -2.47 1.72
C ALA A 74 -18.81 -1.03 1.16
N THR A 75 -17.89 -0.61 0.28
CA THR A 75 -17.88 0.74 -0.30
C THR A 75 -18.72 0.89 -1.58
N PHE A 76 -19.27 -0.22 -2.10
CA PHE A 76 -20.07 -0.19 -3.32
C PHE A 76 -21.38 0.58 -3.12
N THR A 77 -21.90 1.09 -4.23
CA THR A 77 -23.17 1.82 -4.25
C THR A 77 -24.30 0.92 -3.74
N ASN A 78 -25.06 1.41 -2.76
CA ASN A 78 -26.20 0.73 -2.14
C ASN A 78 -25.87 -0.53 -1.34
N VAL A 79 -24.62 -0.73 -0.90
CA VAL A 79 -24.25 -1.90 -0.09
C VAL A 79 -24.32 -1.61 1.41
N ASN A 80 -23.57 -0.62 1.90
CA ASN A 80 -23.49 -0.35 3.33
C ASN A 80 -23.58 1.16 3.63
N PHE A 81 -24.49 1.52 4.53
CA PHE A 81 -24.75 2.89 4.99
C PHE A 81 -24.53 3.06 6.50
N ASP A 82 -24.08 2.02 7.21
CA ASP A 82 -23.88 2.05 8.66
C ASP A 82 -22.50 2.62 9.01
N ALA A 83 -22.50 3.79 9.66
CA ALA A 83 -21.27 4.46 10.09
C ALA A 83 -20.51 3.66 11.16
N GLU A 84 -21.19 2.97 12.07
CA GLU A 84 -20.53 2.18 13.12
C GLU A 84 -19.82 0.97 12.53
N ASP A 85 -20.41 0.36 11.50
CA ASP A 85 -19.77 -0.76 10.79
C ASP A 85 -18.49 -0.32 10.07
N PHE A 86 -18.47 0.86 9.44
CA PHE A 86 -17.23 1.39 8.85
C PHE A 86 -16.15 1.72 9.89
N VAL A 87 -16.52 2.12 11.12
CA VAL A 87 -15.55 2.28 12.21
C VAL A 87 -14.97 0.93 12.60
N LYS A 88 -15.78 -0.14 12.67
CA LYS A 88 -15.30 -1.51 12.94
C LYS A 88 -14.37 -1.99 11.82
N LEU A 89 -14.75 -1.80 10.55
CA LEU A 89 -13.90 -2.13 9.40
C LEU A 89 -12.57 -1.36 9.41
N ALA A 90 -12.56 -0.09 9.87
CA ALA A 90 -11.33 0.67 9.99
C ALA A 90 -10.39 0.13 11.08
N ILE A 91 -10.94 -0.35 12.20
CA ILE A 91 -10.16 -1.03 13.24
C ILE A 91 -9.60 -2.35 12.70
N GLU A 92 -10.44 -3.16 12.06
CA GLU A 92 -10.03 -4.42 11.42
C GLU A 92 -8.96 -4.18 10.33
N ALA A 93 -9.05 -3.09 9.56
CA ALA A 93 -8.02 -2.70 8.60
C ALA A 93 -6.65 -2.49 9.26
N GLY A 94 -6.63 -1.91 10.47
CA GLY A 94 -5.41 -1.77 11.26
C GLY A 94 -4.80 -3.11 11.65
N GLU A 95 -5.63 -4.06 12.07
CA GLU A 95 -5.21 -5.42 12.42
C GLU A 95 -4.67 -6.17 11.19
N MET A 96 -5.35 -6.07 10.05
CA MET A 96 -4.90 -6.66 8.79
C MET A 96 -3.63 -6.01 8.25
N ASN A 97 -3.43 -4.72 8.48
CA ASN A 97 -2.17 -4.06 8.14
C ASN A 97 -1.00 -4.60 8.99
N LEU A 98 -1.21 -4.83 10.29
CA LEU A 98 -0.21 -5.50 11.14
C LEU A 98 0.09 -6.92 10.64
N ARG A 99 -0.94 -7.67 10.24
CA ARG A 99 -0.77 -9.01 9.63
C ARG A 99 0.04 -8.95 8.34
N THR A 100 -0.25 -7.98 7.47
CA THR A 100 0.48 -7.74 6.21
C THR A 100 1.96 -7.42 6.46
N MET A 101 2.27 -6.55 7.42
CA MET A 101 3.66 -6.25 7.76
C MET A 101 4.40 -7.47 8.32
N ARG A 102 3.74 -8.34 9.09
CA ARG A 102 4.32 -9.61 9.55
C ARG A 102 4.59 -10.57 8.38
N LEU A 103 3.66 -10.65 7.42
CA LEU A 103 3.84 -11.46 6.20
C LEU A 103 5.05 -10.95 5.39
N LEU A 104 5.16 -9.64 5.18
CA LEU A 104 6.30 -9.05 4.47
C LEU A 104 7.61 -9.28 5.23
N LYS A 105 7.62 -9.12 6.56
CA LYS A 105 8.79 -9.44 7.39
C LYS A 105 9.22 -10.89 7.18
N LYS A 106 8.29 -11.85 7.24
CA LYS A 106 8.57 -13.26 6.99
C LYS A 106 9.15 -13.48 5.60
N ALA A 107 8.53 -12.89 4.57
CA ALA A 107 8.99 -13.01 3.19
C ALA A 107 10.44 -12.51 3.00
N HIS A 108 10.77 -11.36 3.59
CA HIS A 108 12.14 -10.84 3.57
C HIS A 108 13.14 -11.76 4.28
N ILE A 109 12.83 -12.23 5.50
CA ILE A 109 13.74 -13.09 6.26
C ILE A 109 14.00 -14.42 5.56
N GLU A 110 12.93 -15.07 5.08
CA GLU A 110 13.06 -16.37 4.42
C GLU A 110 13.76 -16.27 3.05
N THR A 111 13.73 -15.10 2.39
CA THR A 111 14.38 -14.90 1.09
C THR A 111 15.82 -14.38 1.22
N TYR A 112 16.07 -13.42 2.12
CA TYR A 112 17.32 -12.65 2.17
C TYR A 112 18.10 -12.82 3.49
N GLY A 113 17.51 -13.45 4.50
CA GLY A 113 18.09 -13.57 5.85
C GLY A 113 17.51 -12.55 6.84
N GLU A 114 17.71 -12.80 8.14
CA GLU A 114 17.37 -11.82 9.18
C GLU A 114 18.39 -10.68 9.14
N PRO A 115 17.94 -9.42 9.20
CA PRO A 115 18.85 -8.27 9.23
C PRO A 115 19.85 -8.31 10.39
N GLU A 116 21.12 -8.06 10.10
CA GLU A 116 22.19 -7.97 11.09
C GLU A 116 22.86 -6.58 11.10
N PRO A 117 23.37 -6.11 12.25
CA PRO A 117 24.11 -4.85 12.31
C PRO A 117 25.29 -4.83 11.32
N THR A 118 25.21 -3.94 10.33
CA THR A 118 26.17 -3.90 9.22
C THR A 118 26.77 -2.50 9.03
N GLU A 119 28.08 -2.43 8.84
CA GLU A 119 28.76 -1.19 8.44
C GLU A 119 28.58 -0.94 6.94
N VAL A 120 27.89 0.16 6.60
CA VAL A 120 27.64 0.53 5.20
C VAL A 120 28.65 1.58 4.74
N LYS A 121 29.43 1.26 3.70
CA LYS A 121 30.37 2.20 3.11
C LYS A 121 29.62 3.32 2.39
N THR A 122 29.90 4.57 2.79
CA THR A 122 29.40 5.76 2.11
C THR A 122 30.45 6.33 1.14
N GLY A 123 30.00 7.14 0.18
CA GLY A 123 30.85 7.74 -0.86
C GLY A 123 30.81 6.99 -2.20
N THR A 124 31.67 7.40 -3.13
CA THR A 124 31.67 6.89 -4.51
C THR A 124 32.95 6.14 -4.85
N VAL A 125 32.85 5.24 -5.83
CA VAL A 125 33.97 4.51 -6.41
C VAL A 125 34.03 4.87 -7.89
N LYS A 126 35.25 5.04 -8.44
CA LYS A 126 35.45 5.36 -9.86
C LYS A 126 34.84 4.25 -10.73
N GLY A 127 34.02 4.63 -11.70
CA GLY A 127 33.37 3.69 -12.63
C GLY A 127 31.97 4.15 -13.03
N LYS A 128 31.24 3.30 -13.75
CA LYS A 128 29.81 3.50 -14.03
C LYS A 128 29.02 3.07 -12.79
N GLY A 129 27.92 3.75 -12.50
CA GLY A 129 27.08 3.47 -11.34
C GLY A 129 25.59 3.49 -11.66
N ILE A 130 24.83 2.62 -10.99
CA ILE A 130 23.37 2.67 -10.93
C ILE A 130 22.98 2.97 -9.48
N ILE A 131 22.08 3.94 -9.29
CA ILE A 131 21.49 4.23 -7.98
C ILE A 131 20.07 3.66 -7.97
N VAL A 132 19.81 2.79 -7.01
CA VAL A 132 18.50 2.17 -6.79
C VAL A 132 17.85 2.84 -5.59
N THR A 133 16.56 3.18 -5.71
CA THR A 133 15.77 3.83 -4.65
C THR A 133 14.41 3.13 -4.53
N GLY A 134 13.68 3.41 -3.45
CA GLY A 134 12.37 2.81 -3.17
C GLY A 134 12.48 1.70 -2.12
N HIS A 135 11.75 0.61 -2.31
CA HIS A 135 11.64 -0.48 -1.31
C HIS A 135 11.74 -1.88 -1.92
N GLY A 136 11.90 -1.99 -3.25
CA GLY A 136 11.83 -3.26 -3.97
C GLY A 136 13.11 -4.08 -3.86
N LEU A 137 13.22 -4.92 -2.82
CA LEU A 137 14.35 -5.83 -2.64
C LEU A 137 14.46 -6.86 -3.78
N LYS A 138 13.34 -7.34 -4.31
CA LYS A 138 13.35 -8.26 -5.46
C LYS A 138 13.96 -7.62 -6.71
N ALA A 139 13.61 -6.36 -6.99
CA ALA A 139 14.18 -5.62 -8.12
C ALA A 139 15.70 -5.38 -7.91
N LEU A 140 16.12 -5.08 -6.69
CA LEU A 140 17.54 -4.95 -6.34
C LEU A 140 18.29 -6.27 -6.53
N GLU A 141 17.73 -7.40 -6.08
CA GLU A 141 18.30 -8.75 -6.26
C GLU A 141 18.54 -9.04 -7.76
N GLU A 142 17.52 -8.84 -8.59
CA GLU A 142 17.63 -9.09 -10.04
C GLU A 142 18.61 -8.15 -10.73
N LEU A 143 18.72 -6.89 -10.28
CA LEU A 143 19.73 -5.96 -10.77
C LEU A 143 21.14 -6.40 -10.39
N LEU A 144 21.36 -6.84 -9.15
CA LEU A 144 22.67 -7.31 -8.68
C LEU A 144 23.12 -8.51 -9.51
N LYS A 145 22.24 -9.49 -9.76
CA LYS A 145 22.52 -10.63 -10.65
C LYS A 145 22.91 -10.20 -12.07
N GLN A 146 22.20 -9.23 -12.64
CA GLN A 146 22.46 -8.75 -14.01
C GLN A 146 23.74 -7.91 -14.13
N THR A 147 24.18 -7.28 -13.04
CA THR A 147 25.35 -6.40 -13.04
C THR A 147 26.63 -7.13 -12.61
N GLU A 148 26.53 -8.37 -12.15
CA GLU A 148 27.68 -9.19 -11.77
C GLU A 148 28.68 -9.34 -12.93
N GLY A 149 29.97 -9.08 -12.65
CA GLY A 149 31.04 -9.15 -13.66
C GLY A 149 31.06 -8.02 -14.70
N THR A 150 30.10 -7.09 -14.70
CA THR A 150 30.00 -6.03 -15.72
C THR A 150 30.89 -4.81 -15.43
N GLY A 151 31.40 -4.68 -14.20
CA GLY A 151 32.13 -3.49 -13.74
C GLY A 151 31.24 -2.26 -13.47
N ILE A 152 29.91 -2.45 -13.38
CA ILE A 152 28.96 -1.42 -12.96
C ILE A 152 28.78 -1.49 -11.44
N ASN A 153 28.97 -0.37 -10.75
CA ASN A 153 28.73 -0.24 -9.32
C ASN A 153 27.22 -0.05 -9.05
N VAL A 154 26.67 -0.74 -8.04
CA VAL A 154 25.27 -0.54 -7.60
C VAL A 154 25.26 0.16 -6.24
N TYR A 155 24.48 1.23 -6.14
CA TYR A 155 24.30 2.03 -4.92
C TYR A 155 22.83 1.99 -4.49
N THR A 156 22.57 1.98 -3.19
CA THR A 156 21.23 2.16 -2.64
C THR A 156 21.00 3.62 -2.23
N HIS A 157 19.74 4.04 -2.20
CA HIS A 157 19.32 5.38 -1.84
C HIS A 157 18.03 5.34 -1.01
N SER A 158 17.93 6.22 0.00
CA SER A 158 16.79 6.34 0.90
C SER A 158 16.42 4.98 1.53
N GLU A 159 15.22 4.47 1.26
CA GLU A 159 14.63 3.30 1.93
C GLU A 159 15.17 1.95 1.42
N LEU A 160 16.13 1.95 0.48
CA LEU A 160 16.92 0.76 0.16
C LEU A 160 18.23 0.67 0.96
N LEU A 161 18.53 1.62 1.85
CA LEU A 161 19.65 1.49 2.78
C LEU A 161 19.62 0.18 3.59
N PRO A 162 18.46 -0.31 4.10
CA PRO A 162 18.40 -1.56 4.85
C PRO A 162 18.78 -2.81 4.03
N ALA A 163 18.90 -2.74 2.71
CA ALA A 163 19.29 -3.90 1.90
C ALA A 163 20.75 -4.36 2.12
N HIS A 164 21.55 -3.59 2.86
CA HIS A 164 22.95 -3.92 3.14
C HIS A 164 23.15 -4.85 4.34
N GLY A 165 22.14 -5.04 5.20
CA GLY A 165 22.31 -5.74 6.48
C GLY A 165 21.07 -6.48 6.90
#